data_AF-A0A2S0L564-F1
#
_entry.id   AF-A0A2S0L564-F1
#
_cell.length_a   1.000
_cell.length_b   1.000
_cell.length_c   1.000
_cell.angle_alpha   90.00
_cell.angle_beta   90.00
_cell.angle_gamma   90.00
#
_symmetry.space_group_name_H-M   'P 1'
#
loop_
_entity.id
_entity.type
_entity.pdbx_description
1 polymer ?
#
loop_
_entity_poly.entity_id
_entity_poly.type
_entity_poly.pdbx_seq_one_letter_code
_entity_poly.pdbx_strand_id
1 'polypeptide(L)'
;MKRIKYKVEISVIILSIIVVLCGCNLFVTDKDKFYMDENLDYSLSRIDIEKAGKDISIPAKVGDKTVWRIDLTDPYYSQIDSLDVSRVKELESFELVLYAEKNKSKLKKLDFSKNKKLRLIVIGQTKALKNIKFNNKCDYIYLKGTSIKKIDLQSLEKLDNFSYFNGPLEELDISNNPNLEHIWIKNTNIKVLDVSKNPKLKKITVDEGTQIIGPTNAQIEYNKKTE
;
A
#
# COMPACT_ATOMS: atom_id res chain seq x y z
N MET A 1 -40.41 -45.73 24.30
CA MET A 1 -40.79 -44.89 23.14
C MET A 1 -40.71 -43.37 23.38
N LYS A 2 -41.21 -42.81 24.50
CA LYS A 2 -41.21 -41.33 24.74
C LYS A 2 -39.81 -40.68 24.76
N ARG A 3 -38.80 -41.33 25.34
CA ARG A 3 -37.42 -40.79 25.47
C ARG A 3 -36.67 -40.68 24.13
N ILE A 4 -37.02 -41.49 23.13
CA ILE A 4 -36.44 -41.45 21.79
C ILE A 4 -37.05 -40.30 20.98
N LYS A 5 -38.38 -40.11 21.05
CA LYS A 5 -39.06 -38.96 20.44
C LYS A 5 -38.51 -37.62 20.94
N TYR A 6 -38.28 -37.49 22.26
CA TYR A 6 -37.75 -36.27 22.86
C TYR A 6 -36.32 -35.92 22.39
N LYS A 7 -35.44 -36.93 22.19
CA LYS A 7 -34.09 -36.71 21.64
C LYS A 7 -34.10 -36.30 20.17
N VAL A 8 -35.03 -36.84 19.39
CA VAL A 8 -35.21 -36.48 17.97
C VAL A 8 -35.74 -35.05 17.86
N GLU A 9 -36.73 -34.66 18.66
CA GLU A 9 -37.27 -33.29 18.69
C GLU A 9 -36.20 -32.26 19.10
N ILE A 10 -35.40 -32.54 20.14
CA ILE A 10 -34.29 -31.64 20.54
C ILE A 10 -33.24 -31.53 19.43
N SER A 11 -32.89 -32.64 18.76
CA SER A 11 -31.89 -32.62 17.68
C SER A 11 -32.39 -31.82 16.47
N VAL A 12 -33.67 -31.93 16.12
CA VAL A 12 -34.30 -31.16 15.04
C VAL A 12 -34.32 -29.67 15.39
N ILE A 13 -34.62 -29.30 16.65
CA ILE A 13 -34.61 -27.90 17.10
C ILE A 13 -33.19 -27.32 17.05
N ILE A 14 -32.17 -28.07 17.49
CA ILE A 14 -30.76 -27.63 17.41
C ILE A 14 -30.32 -27.47 15.96
N LEU A 15 -30.64 -28.42 15.08
CA LEU A 15 -30.37 -28.32 13.63
C LEU A 15 -31.08 -27.12 13.01
N SER A 16 -32.32 -26.85 13.40
CA SER A 16 -33.10 -25.70 12.91
C SER A 16 -32.50 -24.38 13.41
N ILE A 17 -32.05 -24.31 14.66
CA ILE A 17 -31.36 -23.14 15.22
C ILE A 17 -29.99 -22.94 14.55
N ILE A 18 -29.25 -24.00 14.24
CA ILE A 18 -27.98 -23.90 13.48
C ILE A 18 -28.26 -23.42 12.05
N VAL A 19 -29.30 -23.92 11.38
CA VAL A 19 -29.69 -23.47 10.03
C VAL A 19 -30.18 -22.02 10.03
N VAL A 20 -30.92 -21.59 11.07
CA VAL A 20 -31.35 -20.21 11.25
C VAL A 20 -30.18 -19.30 11.63
N LEU A 21 -29.25 -19.73 12.49
CA LEU A 21 -28.03 -18.97 12.81
C LEU A 21 -27.07 -18.89 11.62
N CYS A 22 -27.00 -19.93 10.78
CA CYS A 22 -26.30 -19.90 9.50
C CYS A 22 -27.04 -19.07 8.45
N GLY A 23 -28.37 -18.98 8.51
CA GLY A 23 -29.21 -18.18 7.61
C GLY A 23 -29.37 -16.71 8.03
N CYS A 24 -29.11 -16.38 9.29
CA CYS A 24 -29.13 -15.01 9.83
C CYS A 24 -27.76 -14.32 9.73
N ASN A 25 -26.69 -15.06 9.46
CA ASN A 25 -25.50 -14.49 8.84
C ASN A 25 -25.79 -14.35 7.34
N LEU A 26 -26.36 -13.21 6.93
CA LEU A 26 -26.21 -12.77 5.54
C LEU A 26 -24.70 -12.88 5.23
N PHE A 27 -24.30 -13.83 4.38
CA PHE A 27 -22.89 -13.99 4.03
C PHE A 27 -22.43 -12.70 3.36
N VAL A 28 -21.73 -11.84 4.11
CA VAL A 28 -21.18 -10.60 3.55
C VAL A 28 -20.12 -10.99 2.53
N THR A 29 -20.47 -10.89 1.25
CA THR A 29 -19.63 -11.25 0.12
C THR A 29 -18.61 -10.15 -0.17
N ASP A 30 -17.65 -10.45 -1.04
CA ASP A 30 -16.71 -9.44 -1.52
C ASP A 30 -17.42 -8.29 -2.28
N LYS A 31 -18.53 -8.58 -2.97
CA LYS A 31 -19.35 -7.54 -3.65
C LYS A 31 -20.04 -6.59 -2.65
N ASP A 32 -20.26 -7.05 -1.42
CA ASP A 32 -20.86 -6.22 -0.37
C ASP A 32 -19.83 -5.29 0.29
N LYS A 33 -18.54 -5.61 0.17
CA LYS A 33 -17.42 -4.94 0.85
C LYS A 33 -16.60 -4.06 -0.07
N PHE A 34 -16.40 -4.48 -1.31
CA PHE A 34 -15.48 -3.86 -2.25
C PHE A 34 -16.24 -3.40 -3.49
N TYR A 35 -15.88 -2.22 -3.99
CA TYR A 35 -16.57 -1.60 -5.12
C TYR A 35 -15.56 -1.22 -6.20
N MET A 36 -15.89 -1.63 -7.42
CA MET A 36 -15.15 -1.27 -8.63
C MET A 36 -15.77 -0.02 -9.23
N ASP A 37 -14.95 0.98 -9.55
CA ASP A 37 -15.40 2.24 -10.13
C ASP A 37 -15.12 2.29 -11.63
N GLU A 38 -16.20 2.31 -12.40
CA GLU A 38 -16.17 2.29 -13.86
C GLU A 38 -15.54 3.56 -14.43
N ASN A 39 -15.64 4.70 -13.73
CA ASN A 39 -15.06 5.98 -14.16
C ASN A 39 -13.54 6.05 -13.91
N LEU A 40 -13.02 5.15 -13.07
CA LEU A 40 -11.60 5.01 -12.77
C LEU A 40 -11.03 3.73 -13.39
N ASP A 41 -11.44 3.40 -14.62
CA ASP A 41 -10.94 2.23 -15.36
C ASP A 41 -11.18 0.90 -14.60
N TYR A 42 -12.34 0.78 -13.95
CA TYR A 42 -12.66 -0.35 -13.08
C TYR A 42 -11.60 -0.58 -12.01
N SER A 43 -11.13 0.49 -11.36
CA SER A 43 -10.29 0.40 -10.16
C SER A 43 -11.12 0.02 -8.94
N LEU A 44 -10.54 -0.72 -8.01
CA LEU A 44 -11.12 -0.85 -6.67
C LEU A 44 -10.88 0.48 -5.93
N SER A 45 -11.90 1.34 -5.89
CA SER A 45 -11.78 2.68 -5.30
C SER A 45 -12.61 2.88 -4.03
N ARG A 46 -13.48 1.90 -3.69
CA ARG A 46 -14.24 1.94 -2.44
C ARG A 46 -14.26 0.63 -1.69
N ILE A 47 -14.09 0.75 -0.37
CA ILE A 47 -14.22 -0.33 0.60
C ILE A 47 -15.22 0.10 1.67
N ASP A 48 -16.23 -0.70 1.95
CA ASP A 48 -17.09 -0.55 3.11
C ASP A 48 -16.38 -1.17 4.33
N ILE A 49 -15.72 -0.33 5.14
CA ILE A 49 -14.92 -0.79 6.29
C ILE A 49 -15.82 -1.36 7.40
N GLU A 50 -17.08 -0.94 7.49
CA GLU A 50 -18.01 -1.48 8.49
C GLU A 50 -18.32 -2.95 8.21
N LYS A 51 -18.43 -3.31 6.93
CA LYS A 51 -18.64 -4.70 6.48
C LYS A 51 -17.35 -5.50 6.32
N ALA A 52 -16.26 -4.87 5.90
CA ALA A 52 -14.98 -5.54 5.67
C ALA A 52 -14.19 -5.75 6.98
N GLY A 53 -14.45 -4.94 8.00
CA GLY A 53 -13.58 -4.79 9.15
C GLY A 53 -12.36 -3.92 8.84
N LYS A 54 -11.53 -3.69 9.86
CA LYS A 54 -10.32 -2.85 9.76
C LYS A 54 -9.08 -3.61 9.31
N ASP A 55 -9.13 -4.94 9.34
CA ASP A 55 -8.09 -5.84 8.85
C ASP A 55 -8.53 -6.41 7.51
N ILE A 56 -8.13 -5.74 6.43
CA ILE A 56 -8.65 -5.96 5.09
C ILE A 56 -7.73 -6.89 4.32
N SER A 57 -8.29 -7.93 3.70
CA SER A 57 -7.64 -8.70 2.65
C SER A 57 -8.37 -8.45 1.33
N ILE A 58 -7.70 -7.78 0.39
CA ILE A 58 -8.29 -7.43 -0.91
C ILE A 58 -8.39 -8.69 -1.76
N PRO A 59 -9.58 -9.01 -2.31
CA PRO A 59 -9.75 -10.18 -3.15
C PRO A 59 -9.13 -9.96 -4.53
N ALA A 60 -8.79 -11.05 -5.23
CA ALA A 60 -8.28 -10.99 -6.59
C ALA A 60 -9.35 -10.50 -7.60
N LYS A 61 -10.62 -10.68 -7.26
CA LYS A 61 -11.78 -10.26 -8.05
C LYS A 61 -12.88 -9.71 -7.16
N VAL A 62 -13.65 -8.77 -7.68
CA VAL A 62 -14.91 -8.30 -7.09
C VAL A 62 -16.02 -8.65 -8.07
N GLY A 63 -16.75 -9.72 -7.77
CA GLY A 63 -17.59 -10.37 -8.78
C GLY A 63 -16.75 -10.94 -9.92
N ASP A 64 -17.12 -10.58 -11.15
CA ASP A 64 -16.45 -11.07 -12.36
C ASP A 64 -15.24 -10.20 -12.77
N LYS A 65 -15.06 -9.06 -12.10
CA LYS A 65 -14.01 -8.09 -12.42
C LYS A 65 -12.73 -8.42 -11.65
N THR A 66 -11.62 -8.54 -12.37
CA THR A 66 -10.29 -8.67 -11.78
C THR A 66 -9.84 -7.36 -11.17
N VAL A 67 -9.31 -7.40 -9.95
CA VAL A 67 -8.68 -6.24 -9.32
C VAL A 67 -7.26 -6.12 -9.87
N TRP A 68 -7.03 -5.09 -10.67
CA TRP A 68 -5.72 -4.79 -11.26
C TRP A 68 -5.22 -3.38 -10.86
N ARG A 69 -6.11 -2.52 -10.36
CA ARG A 69 -5.78 -1.23 -9.75
C ARG A 69 -6.55 -1.03 -8.45
N ILE A 70 -5.87 -0.47 -7.44
CA ILE A 70 -6.45 -0.09 -6.15
C ILE A 70 -6.19 1.41 -5.96
N ASP A 71 -7.25 2.16 -5.66
CA ASP A 71 -7.22 3.63 -5.54
C ASP A 71 -7.99 4.07 -4.28
N LEU A 72 -7.29 4.16 -3.15
CA LEU A 72 -7.86 4.48 -1.84
C LEU A 72 -7.46 5.90 -1.42
N THR A 73 -8.01 6.88 -2.13
CA THR A 73 -7.69 8.30 -2.06
C THR A 73 -8.70 9.10 -1.22
N ASP A 74 -8.98 8.64 0.00
CA ASP A 74 -9.93 9.29 0.91
C ASP A 74 -9.48 9.17 2.39
N PRO A 75 -9.62 10.23 3.23
CA PRO A 75 -9.37 10.15 4.67
C PRO A 75 -10.12 9.04 5.41
N TYR A 76 -11.27 8.60 4.90
CA TYR A 76 -12.06 7.49 5.43
C TYR A 76 -11.23 6.20 5.59
N TYR A 77 -10.29 5.95 4.68
CA TYR A 77 -9.40 4.77 4.73
C TYR A 77 -8.33 4.83 5.82
N SER A 78 -8.24 5.94 6.57
CA SER A 78 -7.40 6.01 7.77
C SER A 78 -7.87 5.07 8.89
N GLN A 79 -9.05 4.48 8.76
CA GLN A 79 -9.58 3.50 9.72
C GLN A 79 -9.01 2.08 9.53
N ILE A 80 -8.27 1.85 8.44
CA ILE A 80 -7.64 0.56 8.13
C ILE A 80 -6.45 0.33 9.07
N ASP A 81 -6.49 -0.75 9.83
CA ASP A 81 -5.43 -1.17 10.75
C ASP A 81 -4.43 -2.10 10.04
N SER A 82 -4.90 -2.95 9.12
CA SER A 82 -4.05 -3.75 8.23
C SER A 82 -4.65 -3.94 6.84
N LEU A 83 -3.78 -4.03 5.83
CA LEU A 83 -4.16 -4.21 4.43
C LEU A 83 -3.28 -5.28 3.78
N ASP A 84 -3.89 -6.38 3.38
CA ASP A 84 -3.29 -7.49 2.65
C ASP A 84 -3.71 -7.47 1.19
N VAL A 85 -2.74 -7.28 0.29
CA VAL A 85 -2.93 -7.28 -1.16
C VAL A 85 -2.29 -8.51 -1.83
N SER A 86 -1.86 -9.50 -1.04
CA SER A 86 -1.07 -10.65 -1.55
C SER A 86 -1.83 -11.53 -2.54
N ARG A 87 -3.17 -11.51 -2.50
CA ARG A 87 -4.04 -12.25 -3.41
C ARG A 87 -4.23 -11.56 -4.77
N VAL A 88 -3.91 -10.27 -4.86
CA VAL A 88 -4.15 -9.43 -6.05
C VAL A 88 -2.97 -9.56 -7.04
N LYS A 89 -2.85 -10.74 -7.66
CA LYS A 89 -1.72 -11.09 -8.53
C LYS A 89 -1.60 -10.19 -9.77
N GLU A 90 -2.72 -9.65 -10.22
CA GLU A 90 -2.86 -8.79 -11.41
C GLU A 90 -2.71 -7.31 -11.08
N LEU A 91 -2.35 -6.94 -9.83
CA LEU A 91 -2.19 -5.55 -9.42
C LEU A 91 -1.05 -4.88 -10.18
N GLU A 92 -1.36 -3.81 -10.91
CA GLU A 92 -0.44 -2.97 -11.68
C GLU A 92 -0.23 -1.59 -11.05
N SER A 93 -1.23 -1.08 -10.32
CA SER A 93 -1.21 0.25 -9.69
C SER A 93 -1.84 0.22 -8.30
N PHE A 94 -1.15 0.82 -7.33
CA PHE A 94 -1.63 0.96 -5.95
C PHE A 94 -1.51 2.40 -5.48
N GLU A 95 -2.63 3.00 -5.13
CA GLU A 95 -2.70 4.33 -4.52
C GLU A 95 -3.43 4.27 -3.17
N LEU A 96 -2.82 4.85 -2.14
CA LEU A 96 -3.40 5.04 -0.81
C LEU A 96 -3.01 6.42 -0.29
N VAL A 97 -3.92 7.39 -0.38
CA VAL A 97 -3.67 8.78 0.01
C VAL A 97 -4.76 9.26 0.94
N LEU A 98 -4.41 9.55 2.19
CA LEU A 98 -5.39 9.82 3.24
C LEU A 98 -5.75 11.31 3.41
N TYR A 99 -5.14 12.23 2.65
CA TYR A 99 -5.34 13.69 2.59
C TYR A 99 -5.45 14.49 3.92
N ALA A 100 -5.26 13.88 5.09
CA ALA A 100 -5.43 14.52 6.38
C ALA A 100 -4.15 14.40 7.22
N GLU A 101 -3.52 15.52 7.59
CA GLU A 101 -2.29 15.51 8.38
C GLU A 101 -2.47 14.91 9.78
N LYS A 102 -3.68 14.95 10.33
CA LYS A 102 -4.03 14.38 11.64
C LYS A 102 -4.70 13.01 11.53
N ASN A 103 -4.58 12.32 10.39
CA ASN A 103 -5.17 10.99 10.26
C ASN A 103 -4.57 10.03 11.31
N LYS A 104 -5.42 9.16 11.85
CA LYS A 104 -5.09 8.20 12.91
C LYS A 104 -4.84 6.81 12.36
N SER A 105 -4.36 6.71 11.11
CA SER A 105 -4.06 5.41 10.51
C SER A 105 -3.13 4.61 11.39
N LYS A 106 -3.46 3.34 11.61
CA LYS A 106 -2.61 2.39 12.33
C LYS A 106 -1.91 1.42 11.39
N LEU A 107 -2.02 1.63 10.08
CA LEU A 107 -1.39 0.79 9.06
C LEU A 107 0.13 0.88 9.19
N LYS A 108 0.74 -0.16 9.77
CA LYS A 108 2.18 -0.18 10.08
C LYS A 108 3.05 -0.75 8.97
N LYS A 109 2.47 -1.57 8.09
CA LYS A 109 3.19 -2.31 7.06
C LYS A 109 2.38 -2.42 5.77
N LEU A 110 3.07 -2.43 4.64
CA LEU A 110 2.55 -2.84 3.34
C LEU A 110 3.53 -3.83 2.70
N ASP A 111 3.02 -4.90 2.10
CA ASP A 111 3.83 -5.94 1.47
C ASP A 111 3.33 -6.22 0.06
N PHE A 112 4.11 -5.79 -0.92
CA PHE A 112 3.84 -5.98 -2.35
C PHE A 112 4.64 -7.13 -2.97
N SER A 113 5.33 -7.94 -2.17
CA SER A 113 6.24 -8.99 -2.68
C SER A 113 5.55 -10.03 -3.57
N LYS A 114 4.22 -10.17 -3.46
CA LYS A 114 3.40 -11.09 -4.28
C LYS A 114 2.80 -10.43 -5.52
N ASN A 115 2.81 -9.11 -5.63
CA ASN A 115 2.19 -8.34 -6.72
C ASN A 115 3.20 -8.16 -7.86
N LYS A 116 3.48 -9.23 -8.62
CA LYS A 116 4.57 -9.26 -9.61
C LYS A 116 4.36 -8.35 -10.82
N LYS A 117 3.15 -7.81 -11.01
CA LYS A 117 2.82 -6.86 -12.07
C LYS A 117 2.77 -5.40 -11.61
N LEU A 118 2.98 -5.12 -10.32
CA LEU A 118 2.85 -3.78 -9.75
C LEU A 118 3.96 -2.86 -10.29
N ARG A 119 3.58 -1.77 -10.94
CA ARG A 119 4.49 -0.80 -11.56
C ARG A 119 4.47 0.55 -10.87
N LEU A 120 3.32 0.94 -10.30
CA LEU A 120 3.12 2.23 -9.67
C LEU A 120 2.66 2.09 -8.22
N ILE A 121 3.39 2.73 -7.32
CA ILE A 121 3.04 2.84 -5.90
C ILE A 121 2.97 4.32 -5.52
N VAL A 122 1.81 4.75 -5.04
CA VAL A 122 1.58 6.09 -4.48
C VAL A 122 1.01 5.92 -3.07
N ILE A 123 1.77 6.32 -2.06
CA ILE A 123 1.35 6.26 -0.66
C ILE A 123 1.52 7.63 -0.03
N GLY A 124 0.44 8.18 0.50
CA GLY A 124 0.39 9.53 1.04
C GLY A 124 -0.29 9.60 2.40
N GLN A 125 0.33 10.34 3.32
CA GLN A 125 -0.20 10.63 4.65
C GLN A 125 -0.47 9.36 5.47
N THR A 126 0.37 8.33 5.41
CA THR A 126 0.23 7.12 6.22
C THR A 126 1.23 7.14 7.38
N LYS A 127 1.01 8.02 8.36
CA LYS A 127 2.00 8.32 9.41
C LYS A 127 2.40 7.14 10.29
N ALA A 128 1.59 6.10 10.43
CA ALA A 128 1.98 4.88 11.16
C ALA A 128 2.80 3.89 10.33
N LEU A 129 2.90 4.06 9.01
CA LEU A 129 3.59 3.15 8.11
C LEU A 129 5.09 3.24 8.36
N LYS A 130 5.68 2.12 8.79
CA LYS A 130 7.11 2.02 9.12
C LYS A 130 7.87 1.09 8.20
N ASN A 131 7.16 0.16 7.55
CA ASN A 131 7.76 -0.87 6.72
C ASN A 131 6.99 -1.01 5.41
N ILE A 132 7.73 -1.11 4.32
CA ILE A 132 7.20 -1.42 3.00
C ILE A 132 8.10 -2.48 2.37
N LYS A 133 7.51 -3.49 1.74
CA LYS A 133 8.23 -4.44 0.89
C LYS A 133 7.75 -4.26 -0.53
N PHE A 134 8.67 -4.01 -1.45
CA PHE A 134 8.35 -3.84 -2.86
C PHE A 134 8.31 -5.20 -3.59
N ASN A 135 7.74 -5.16 -4.79
CA ASN A 135 7.95 -6.23 -5.76
C ASN A 135 9.28 -5.99 -6.51
N ASN A 136 9.52 -6.70 -7.61
CA ASN A 136 10.73 -6.55 -8.44
C ASN A 136 10.46 -5.88 -9.81
N LYS A 137 9.34 -5.16 -9.96
CA LYS A 137 8.90 -4.58 -11.25
C LYS A 137 8.38 -3.14 -11.14
N CYS A 138 8.50 -2.49 -9.97
CA CYS A 138 8.09 -1.09 -9.83
C CYS A 138 8.94 -0.17 -10.71
N ASP A 139 8.25 0.75 -11.39
CA ASP A 139 8.82 1.79 -12.23
C ASP A 139 8.77 3.15 -11.51
N TYR A 140 7.70 3.37 -10.72
CA TYR A 140 7.44 4.62 -10.02
C TYR A 140 7.05 4.38 -8.56
N ILE A 141 7.79 5.00 -7.63
CA ILE A 141 7.50 4.96 -6.20
C ILE A 141 7.38 6.38 -5.67
N TYR A 142 6.22 6.70 -5.10
CA TYR A 142 5.97 7.94 -4.38
C TYR A 142 5.50 7.64 -2.96
N LEU A 143 6.24 8.15 -1.99
CA LEU A 143 5.94 8.04 -0.56
C LEU A 143 5.91 9.44 0.05
N LYS A 144 4.83 9.78 0.75
CA LYS A 144 4.71 11.06 1.47
C LYS A 144 4.11 10.87 2.85
N GLY A 145 4.66 11.51 3.88
CA GLY A 145 4.02 11.55 5.20
C GLY A 145 3.98 10.18 5.88
N THR A 146 5.05 9.39 5.77
CA THR A 146 5.19 8.08 6.41
C THR A 146 6.18 8.13 7.59
N SER A 147 6.27 7.07 8.39
CA SER A 147 7.27 6.90 9.47
C SER A 147 8.40 5.94 9.10
N ILE A 148 8.68 5.79 7.80
CA ILE A 148 9.75 4.91 7.33
C ILE A 148 11.10 5.60 7.55
N LYS A 149 12.01 4.91 8.25
CA LYS A 149 13.37 5.39 8.51
C LYS A 149 14.40 4.86 7.52
N LYS A 150 14.15 3.68 6.98
CA LYS A 150 15.02 2.99 6.02
C LYS A 150 14.15 2.31 4.98
N ILE A 151 14.52 2.46 3.72
CA ILE A 151 13.84 1.85 2.59
C ILE A 151 14.79 0.85 1.96
N ASP A 152 14.34 -0.40 1.85
CA ASP A 152 14.99 -1.41 1.03
C ASP A 152 14.32 -1.41 -0.35
N LEU A 153 14.97 -0.77 -1.32
CA LEU A 153 14.50 -0.74 -2.71
C LEU A 153 14.78 -2.04 -3.46
N GLN A 154 15.48 -3.02 -2.87
CA GLN A 154 15.94 -4.23 -3.58
C GLN A 154 16.65 -3.88 -4.91
N SER A 155 16.81 -4.86 -5.81
CA SER A 155 17.18 -4.58 -7.20
C SER A 155 15.91 -4.35 -8.04
N LEU A 156 15.42 -3.11 -8.02
CA LEU A 156 14.37 -2.65 -8.93
C LEU A 156 15.01 -2.15 -10.22
N GLU A 157 15.30 -3.05 -11.14
CA GLU A 157 15.96 -2.73 -12.41
C GLU A 157 15.16 -1.76 -13.28
N LYS A 158 13.84 -1.67 -13.11
CA LYS A 158 12.98 -0.78 -13.91
C LYS A 158 12.62 0.53 -13.20
N LEU A 159 13.07 0.72 -11.96
CA LEU A 159 12.74 1.92 -11.20
C LEU A 159 13.34 3.13 -11.90
N ASP A 160 12.46 4.00 -12.39
CA ASP A 160 12.77 5.22 -13.12
C ASP A 160 12.74 6.41 -12.15
N ASN A 161 11.68 6.46 -11.33
CA ASN A 161 11.40 7.58 -10.44
C ASN A 161 11.19 7.12 -8.99
N PHE A 162 11.95 7.73 -8.08
CA PHE A 162 11.77 7.57 -6.65
C PHE A 162 11.51 8.91 -5.96
N SER A 163 10.46 8.96 -5.16
CA SER A 163 10.03 10.14 -4.43
C SER A 163 9.75 9.81 -2.97
N TYR A 164 10.38 10.54 -2.05
CA TYR A 164 10.10 10.48 -0.63
C TYR A 164 9.97 11.88 -0.02
N PHE A 165 8.81 12.17 0.57
CA PHE A 165 8.51 13.49 1.12
C PHE A 165 8.02 13.41 2.57
N ASN A 166 8.44 14.37 3.40
CA ASN A 166 7.89 14.61 4.73
C ASN A 166 7.90 13.34 5.62
N GLY A 167 9.07 12.86 6.02
CA GLY A 167 9.16 11.69 6.89
C GLY A 167 10.59 11.45 7.40
N PRO A 168 10.78 10.56 8.38
CA PRO A 168 12.04 10.42 9.09
C PRO A 168 13.05 9.55 8.35
N LEU A 169 13.09 9.57 7.01
CA LEU A 169 14.01 8.76 6.23
C LEU A 169 15.45 9.18 6.54
N GLU A 170 16.24 8.26 7.08
CA GLU A 170 17.61 8.49 7.55
C GLU A 170 18.64 7.89 6.57
N GLU A 171 18.29 6.78 5.92
CA GLU A 171 19.17 6.04 5.00
C GLU A 171 18.41 5.60 3.74
N LEU A 172 19.07 5.72 2.60
CA LEU A 172 18.61 5.20 1.32
C LEU A 172 19.80 4.68 0.52
N ASP A 173 19.76 3.39 0.18
CA ASP A 173 20.70 2.77 -0.75
C ASP A 173 20.03 2.59 -2.11
N ILE A 174 20.55 3.26 -3.13
CA ILE A 174 20.08 3.20 -4.52
C ILE A 174 21.06 2.45 -5.43
N SER A 175 22.09 1.82 -4.87
CA SER A 175 23.19 1.24 -5.65
C SER A 175 22.78 0.10 -6.58
N ASN A 176 21.65 -0.55 -6.29
CA ASN A 176 21.07 -1.65 -7.07
C ASN A 176 19.97 -1.21 -8.05
N ASN A 177 19.84 0.11 -8.29
CA ASN A 177 18.82 0.70 -9.17
C ASN A 177 19.47 1.51 -10.31
N PRO A 178 20.18 0.85 -11.24
CA PRO A 178 21.03 1.53 -12.23
C PRO A 178 20.24 2.34 -13.27
N ASN A 179 18.94 2.10 -13.40
CA ASN A 179 18.06 2.79 -14.36
C ASN A 179 17.30 3.99 -13.76
N LEU A 180 17.56 4.34 -12.50
CA LEU A 180 16.93 5.49 -11.86
C LEU A 180 17.33 6.78 -12.59
N GLU A 181 16.35 7.53 -13.07
CA GLU A 181 16.57 8.82 -13.75
C GLU A 181 16.26 10.01 -12.86
N HIS A 182 15.27 9.86 -11.97
CA HIS A 182 14.82 10.95 -11.12
C HIS A 182 14.66 10.55 -9.66
N ILE A 183 15.24 11.37 -8.78
CA ILE A 183 15.13 11.20 -7.34
C ILE A 183 14.75 12.51 -6.65
N TRP A 184 13.67 12.47 -5.87
CA TRP A 184 13.22 13.60 -5.06
C TRP A 184 13.05 13.17 -3.60
N ILE A 185 13.89 13.70 -2.74
CA ILE A 185 13.89 13.42 -1.30
C ILE A 185 13.80 14.78 -0.59
N LYS A 186 12.67 15.08 0.03
CA LYS A 186 12.50 16.37 0.73
C LYS A 186 11.90 16.21 2.11
N ASN A 187 12.32 17.09 3.01
CA ASN A 187 11.93 17.11 4.41
C ASN A 187 12.17 15.74 5.08
N THR A 188 13.41 15.29 4.99
CA THR A 188 13.93 14.02 5.53
C THR A 188 15.17 14.21 6.40
N ASN A 189 15.75 13.12 6.88
CA ASN A 189 16.94 13.09 7.73
C ASN A 189 18.14 12.46 7.01
N ILE A 190 18.08 12.28 5.68
CA ILE A 190 19.22 11.76 4.91
C ILE A 190 20.39 12.73 5.03
N LYS A 191 21.56 12.20 5.39
CA LYS A 191 22.81 12.97 5.49
C LYS A 191 23.71 12.78 4.28
N VAL A 192 23.73 11.58 3.71
CA VAL A 192 24.56 11.22 2.58
C VAL A 192 23.73 10.44 1.57
N LEU A 193 23.84 10.82 0.30
CA LEU A 193 23.29 10.08 -0.83
C LEU A 193 24.43 9.71 -1.78
N ASP A 194 24.75 8.41 -1.86
CA ASP A 194 25.71 7.88 -2.83
C ASP A 194 25.00 7.62 -4.16
N VAL A 195 25.46 8.30 -5.21
CA VAL A 195 24.93 8.19 -6.57
C VAL A 195 25.89 7.50 -7.55
N SER A 196 27.01 6.95 -7.05
CA SER A 196 28.10 6.38 -7.86
C SER A 196 27.69 5.18 -8.73
N LYS A 197 26.54 4.56 -8.45
CA LYS A 197 26.00 3.40 -9.18
C LYS A 197 24.75 3.71 -9.98
N ASN A 198 24.42 4.99 -10.16
CA ASN A 198 23.20 5.44 -10.83
C ASN A 198 23.52 6.32 -12.04
N PRO A 199 24.16 5.76 -13.09
CA PRO A 199 24.70 6.53 -14.22
C PRO A 199 23.62 7.22 -15.07
N LYS A 200 22.35 6.83 -14.92
CA LYS A 200 21.21 7.41 -15.66
C LYS A 200 20.52 8.56 -14.94
N LEU A 201 20.96 8.94 -13.73
CA LEU A 201 20.34 10.06 -13.02
C LEU A 201 20.44 11.35 -13.84
N LYS A 202 19.28 11.97 -14.04
CA LYS A 202 19.10 13.25 -14.74
C LYS A 202 18.79 14.36 -13.75
N LYS A 203 18.03 14.07 -12.69
CA LYS A 203 17.65 15.06 -11.68
C LYS A 203 17.69 14.47 -10.27
N ILE A 204 18.35 15.20 -9.38
CA ILE A 204 18.44 14.91 -7.95
C ILE A 204 17.89 16.11 -7.20
N THR A 205 16.92 15.87 -6.32
CA THR A 205 16.51 16.87 -5.33
C THR A 205 16.64 16.28 -3.94
N VAL A 206 17.41 16.94 -3.08
CA VAL A 206 17.64 16.55 -1.68
C VAL A 206 17.49 17.78 -0.77
N ASP A 207 17.40 17.59 0.54
CA ASP A 207 17.39 18.73 1.47
C ASP A 207 18.76 19.40 1.58
N GLU A 208 18.77 20.70 1.86
CA GLU A 208 19.99 21.42 2.27
C GLU A 208 20.71 20.67 3.41
N GLY A 209 22.03 20.55 3.30
CA GLY A 209 22.86 19.79 4.24
C GLY A 209 23.03 18.30 3.90
N THR A 210 22.31 17.78 2.90
CA THR A 210 22.57 16.43 2.38
C THR A 210 23.82 16.43 1.51
N GLN A 211 24.81 15.60 1.85
CA GLN A 211 25.99 15.38 1.05
C GLN A 211 25.69 14.39 -0.08
N ILE A 212 25.92 14.78 -1.33
CA ILE A 212 25.88 13.86 -2.47
C ILE A 212 27.31 13.41 -2.76
N ILE A 213 27.52 12.10 -2.87
CA ILE A 213 28.82 11.50 -3.20
C ILE A 213 28.73 10.63 -4.45
N GLY A 214 29.85 10.49 -5.16
CA GLY A 214 29.92 9.74 -6.42
C GLY A 214 29.78 10.63 -7.65
N PRO A 215 30.29 10.18 -8.81
CA PRO A 215 30.21 10.93 -10.05
C PRO A 215 28.78 11.00 -10.57
N THR A 216 28.32 12.18 -10.97
CA THR A 216 27.02 12.36 -11.63
C THR A 216 27.00 13.60 -12.51
N ASN A 217 26.24 13.53 -13.60
CA ASN A 217 25.92 14.67 -14.47
C ASN A 217 24.49 15.19 -14.23
N ALA A 218 23.79 14.64 -13.22
CA ALA A 218 22.43 15.04 -12.91
C ALA A 218 22.37 16.50 -12.47
N GLN A 219 21.26 17.17 -12.81
CA GLN A 219 20.93 18.45 -12.21
C GLN A 219 20.62 18.23 -10.73
N ILE A 220 21.34 18.94 -9.85
CA ILE A 220 21.15 18.87 -8.41
C ILE A 220 20.40 20.11 -7.94
N GLU A 221 19.30 19.90 -7.22
CA GLU A 221 18.50 20.93 -6.57
C GLU A 221 18.47 20.68 -5.06
N TYR A 222 18.69 21.73 -4.27
CA TYR A 222 18.59 21.65 -2.81
C TYR A 222 17.26 22.25 -2.36
N ASN A 223 16.51 21.48 -1.58
CA ASN A 223 15.27 21.88 -0.95
C ASN A 223 15.57 22.57 0.39
N LYS A 224 15.20 23.85 0.49
CA LYS A 224 15.21 24.57 1.75
C LYS A 224 14.07 24.06 2.63
N LYS A 225 14.40 23.49 3.79
CA LYS A 225 13.38 23.06 4.75
C LYS A 225 12.61 24.29 5.23
N THR A 226 11.29 24.23 5.17
CA THR A 226 10.43 25.16 5.91
C THR A 226 10.53 24.81 7.39
N GLU A 227 10.99 25.75 8.21
CA GLU A 227 11.01 25.66 9.67
C GLU A 227 9.62 25.41 10.26
#